data_AF-A0A0Q4UWM3-F1
#
_entry.id   AF-A0A0Q4UWM3-F1
#
_cell.length_a   1.000
_cell.length_b   1.000
_cell.length_c   1.000
_cell.angle_alpha   90.00
_cell.angle_beta   90.00
_cell.angle_gamma   90.00
#
_symmetry.space_group_name_H-M   'P 1'
#
loop_
_entity.id
_entity.type
_entity.pdbx_description
1 polymer ?
#
loop_
_entity_poly.entity_id
_entity_poly.type
_entity_poly.pdbx_seq_one_letter_code
_entity_poly.pdbx_strand_id
1 'polypeptide(L)'
;MDHDELVRLYGPWAPRTPDDVARLMTGYPGRWWIAGGWAIEAFTGVHRPHGDIDPSIPRTDVPALRQHLDRVLDVWAADRGSLHPLAGDEPSLSATCGNLWLRPSGSEPWEYDVILMDVADDTWTYKRDARITLPIAEILWERDGIEYLRPEVQLLHKVPGLRPQDQLDFDACLPLLSTLARQWLRDALAMAHPGHLWTQTLADMVTGRPGQNQPG
;
A
#
# COMPACT_ATOMS: atom_id res chain seq x y z
N MET A 1 7.21 1.48 20.19
CA MET A 1 5.88 1.02 20.64
C MET A 1 5.73 -0.39 20.13
N ASP A 2 5.61 -1.36 21.03
CA ASP A 2 5.30 -2.72 20.62
C ASP A 2 3.80 -2.84 20.24
N HIS A 3 3.39 -4.01 19.77
CA HIS A 3 2.02 -4.26 19.34
C HIS A 3 1.01 -4.06 20.49
N ASP A 4 1.33 -4.52 21.69
CA ASP A 4 0.44 -4.46 22.85
C ASP A 4 0.21 -3.01 23.30
N GLU A 5 1.26 -2.18 23.25
CA GLU A 5 1.18 -0.76 23.56
C GLU A 5 0.34 0.01 22.51
N LEU A 6 0.46 -0.34 21.22
CA LEU A 6 -0.39 0.22 20.16
C LEU A 6 -1.87 -0.15 20.37
N VAL A 7 -2.16 -1.42 20.64
CA VAL A 7 -3.53 -1.90 20.89
C VAL A 7 -4.11 -1.24 22.14
N ARG A 8 -3.32 -1.09 23.22
CA ARG A 8 -3.76 -0.42 24.44
C ARG A 8 -4.11 1.05 24.21
N LEU A 9 -3.33 1.75 23.39
CA LEU A 9 -3.49 3.20 23.16
C LEU A 9 -4.58 3.52 22.13
N TYR A 10 -4.67 2.73 21.06
CA TYR A 10 -5.50 3.06 19.90
C TYR A 10 -6.63 2.06 19.66
N GLY A 11 -6.63 0.92 20.33
CA GLY A 11 -7.58 -0.17 20.10
C GLY A 11 -7.05 -1.22 19.11
N PRO A 12 -7.71 -2.38 19.05
CA PRO A 12 -7.31 -3.48 18.18
C PRO A 12 -7.71 -3.26 16.72
N TRP A 13 -7.16 -4.11 15.85
CA TRP A 13 -7.58 -4.25 14.45
C TRP A 13 -8.44 -5.51 14.28
N ALA A 14 -9.51 -5.39 13.50
CA ALA A 14 -10.30 -6.51 13.00
C ALA A 14 -9.74 -6.96 11.64
N PRO A 15 -9.53 -8.27 11.43
CA PRO A 15 -9.07 -8.76 10.13
C PRO A 15 -10.13 -8.55 9.05
N ARG A 16 -9.69 -8.07 7.90
CA ARG A 16 -10.50 -7.85 6.70
C ARG A 16 -9.79 -8.41 5.47
N THR A 17 -10.57 -8.69 4.44
CA THR A 17 -10.12 -9.28 3.17
C THR A 17 -10.37 -8.33 2.00
N PRO A 18 -9.75 -8.56 0.83
CA PRO A 18 -10.09 -7.85 -0.40
C PRO A 18 -11.59 -7.90 -0.73
N ASP A 19 -12.26 -9.02 -0.48
CA ASP A 19 -13.71 -9.17 -0.69
C ASP A 19 -14.54 -8.31 0.27
N ASP A 20 -14.08 -8.12 1.51
CA ASP A 20 -14.71 -7.18 2.45
C ASP A 20 -14.63 -5.74 1.93
N VAL A 21 -13.47 -5.35 1.38
CA VAL A 21 -13.30 -4.03 0.74
C VAL A 21 -14.20 -3.90 -0.47
N ALA A 22 -14.28 -4.91 -1.34
CA ALA A 22 -15.15 -4.88 -2.51
C ALA A 22 -16.63 -4.67 -2.12
N ARG A 23 -17.08 -5.31 -1.03
CA ARG A 23 -18.41 -5.07 -0.47
C ARG A 23 -18.56 -3.65 0.08
N LEU A 24 -17.57 -3.15 0.85
CA LEU A 24 -17.58 -1.80 1.39
C LEU A 24 -17.66 -0.73 0.29
N MET A 25 -16.94 -0.94 -0.81
CA MET A 25 -16.82 0.00 -1.93
C MET A 25 -17.93 -0.16 -2.97
N THR A 26 -18.92 -1.02 -2.73
CA THR A 26 -20.07 -1.16 -3.63
C THR A 26 -20.85 0.16 -3.70
N GLY A 27 -20.93 0.75 -4.90
CA GLY A 27 -21.59 2.05 -5.12
C GLY A 27 -20.69 3.28 -4.92
N TYR A 28 -19.43 3.08 -4.54
CA TYR A 28 -18.45 4.17 -4.46
C TYR A 28 -18.17 4.74 -5.86
N PRO A 29 -18.23 6.08 -6.05
CA PRO A 29 -18.09 6.69 -7.38
C PRO A 29 -16.63 6.85 -7.86
N GLY A 30 -15.67 6.78 -6.95
CA GLY A 30 -14.24 6.94 -7.26
C GLY A 30 -13.55 5.62 -7.60
N ARG A 31 -12.27 5.70 -7.97
CA ARG A 31 -11.43 4.52 -8.18
C ARG A 31 -10.78 4.08 -6.87
N TRP A 32 -10.66 2.78 -6.68
CA TRP A 32 -9.99 2.19 -5.53
C TRP A 32 -9.29 0.89 -5.93
N TRP A 33 -8.27 0.50 -5.17
CA TRP A 33 -7.53 -0.74 -5.36
C TRP A 33 -7.01 -1.26 -4.02
N ILE A 34 -6.51 -2.49 -4.01
CA ILE A 34 -5.82 -3.07 -2.85
C ILE A 34 -4.31 -2.89 -3.00
N ALA A 35 -3.66 -2.41 -1.95
CA ALA A 35 -2.21 -2.34 -1.83
C ALA A 35 -1.72 -3.30 -0.73
N GLY A 36 -0.50 -3.09 -0.27
CA GLY A 36 0.07 -3.75 0.89
C GLY A 36 0.38 -5.22 0.70
N GLY A 37 0.26 -5.97 1.81
CA GLY A 37 0.53 -7.40 1.83
C GLY A 37 -0.42 -8.21 0.95
N TRP A 38 -1.69 -7.79 0.90
CA TRP A 38 -2.70 -8.45 0.09
C TRP A 38 -2.43 -8.32 -1.41
N ALA A 39 -1.90 -7.19 -1.88
CA ALA A 39 -1.46 -7.03 -3.28
C ALA A 39 -0.29 -7.96 -3.64
N ILE A 40 0.66 -8.15 -2.72
CA ILE A 40 1.78 -9.10 -2.89
C ILE A 40 1.26 -10.54 -2.92
N GLU A 41 0.37 -10.90 -2.00
CA GLU A 41 -0.22 -12.24 -1.96
C GLU A 41 -1.06 -12.53 -3.21
N ALA A 42 -1.86 -11.57 -3.69
CA ALA A 42 -2.61 -11.69 -4.92
C ALA A 42 -1.70 -11.97 -6.14
N PHE A 43 -0.54 -11.30 -6.20
CA PHE A 43 0.43 -11.49 -7.30
C PHE A 43 1.19 -12.82 -7.19
N THR A 44 1.63 -13.18 -5.99
CA THR A 44 2.56 -14.30 -5.77
C THR A 44 1.85 -15.64 -5.53
N GLY A 45 0.60 -15.61 -5.06
CA GLY A 45 -0.10 -16.79 -4.53
C GLY A 45 0.48 -17.31 -3.20
N VAL A 46 1.44 -16.61 -2.59
CA VAL A 46 2.07 -17.00 -1.33
C VAL A 46 1.31 -16.39 -0.17
N HIS A 47 0.61 -17.24 0.57
CA HIS A 47 -0.14 -16.81 1.75
C HIS A 47 0.77 -16.44 2.92
N ARG A 48 0.45 -15.34 3.59
CA ARG A 48 1.02 -15.01 4.91
C ARG A 48 0.00 -14.30 5.80
N PRO A 49 0.20 -14.26 7.12
CA PRO A 49 -0.66 -13.47 8.00
C PRO A 49 -0.64 -11.97 7.59
N HIS A 50 -1.80 -11.35 7.59
CA HIS A 50 -1.98 -9.90 7.41
C HIS A 50 -2.53 -9.29 8.71
N GLY A 51 -1.94 -8.17 9.14
CA GLY A 51 -2.39 -7.44 10.33
C GLY A 51 -3.52 -6.46 10.04
N ASP A 52 -3.62 -6.04 8.79
CA ASP A 52 -4.51 -5.02 8.24
C ASP A 52 -4.86 -5.35 6.78
N ILE A 53 -5.77 -4.55 6.20
CA ILE A 53 -6.05 -4.49 4.77
C ILE A 53 -5.78 -3.04 4.32
N ASP A 54 -5.15 -2.89 3.15
CA ASP A 54 -4.69 -1.60 2.63
C ASP A 54 -5.48 -1.17 1.38
N PRO A 55 -6.80 -0.90 1.46
CA PRO A 55 -7.49 -0.26 0.35
C PRO A 55 -6.83 1.08 0.05
N SER A 56 -6.80 1.49 -1.21
CA SER A 56 -6.10 2.68 -1.64
C SER A 56 -6.99 3.49 -2.56
N ILE A 57 -6.90 4.81 -2.45
CA ILE A 57 -7.63 5.77 -3.29
C ILE A 57 -6.71 6.93 -3.70
N PRO A 58 -7.07 7.68 -4.76
CA PRO A 58 -6.51 9.01 -4.97
C PRO A 58 -6.76 9.88 -3.74
N ARG A 59 -5.74 10.63 -3.31
CA ARG A 59 -5.86 11.60 -2.21
C ARG A 59 -7.01 12.59 -2.43
N THR A 60 -7.26 12.97 -3.68
CA THR A 60 -8.35 13.89 -4.05
C THR A 60 -9.74 13.35 -3.76
N ASP A 61 -9.87 12.03 -3.60
CA ASP A 61 -11.16 11.37 -3.44
C ASP A 61 -11.57 11.23 -1.97
N VAL A 62 -10.76 11.71 -1.01
CA VAL A 62 -11.10 11.69 0.42
C VAL A 62 -12.49 12.27 0.72
N PRO A 63 -12.95 13.39 0.12
CA PRO A 63 -14.32 13.87 0.31
C PRO A 63 -15.38 12.86 -0.19
N ALA A 64 -15.15 12.23 -1.35
CA ALA A 64 -16.06 11.24 -1.91
C ALA A 64 -16.11 9.97 -1.03
N LEU A 65 -14.96 9.53 -0.50
CA LEU A 65 -14.89 8.40 0.43
C LEU A 65 -15.64 8.72 1.72
N ARG A 66 -15.45 9.91 2.30
CA ARG A 66 -16.17 10.34 3.51
C ARG A 66 -17.68 10.35 3.29
N GLN A 67 -18.14 10.85 2.14
CA GLN A 67 -19.57 10.82 1.80
C GLN A 67 -20.09 9.39 1.63
N HIS A 68 -19.32 8.52 0.98
CA HIS A 68 -19.68 7.11 0.77
C HIS A 68 -19.80 6.32 2.08
N LEU A 69 -18.93 6.63 3.05
CA LEU A 69 -18.88 5.98 4.36
C LEU A 69 -19.76 6.66 5.41
N ASP A 70 -20.49 7.71 5.06
CA ASP A 70 -21.31 8.46 6.03
C ASP A 70 -22.27 7.52 6.75
N ARG A 71 -22.21 7.54 8.09
CA ARG A 71 -22.98 6.68 9.00
C ARG A 71 -22.71 5.17 8.86
N VAL A 72 -21.69 4.76 8.11
CA VAL A 72 -21.23 3.37 8.00
C VAL A 72 -19.94 3.17 8.80
N LEU A 73 -18.94 4.03 8.60
CA LEU A 73 -17.66 4.00 9.32
C LEU A 73 -17.20 5.43 9.66
N ASP A 74 -16.66 5.60 10.86
CA ASP A 74 -15.90 6.78 11.26
C ASP A 74 -14.56 6.82 10.50
N VAL A 75 -14.22 7.98 9.94
CA VAL A 75 -12.97 8.21 9.20
C VAL A 75 -11.99 9.02 10.04
N TRP A 76 -10.80 8.48 10.26
CA TRP A 76 -9.75 9.12 11.05
C TRP A 76 -8.50 9.33 10.21
N ALA A 77 -7.94 10.55 10.21
CA ALA A 77 -6.64 10.82 9.63
C ALA A 77 -5.54 10.28 10.55
N ALA A 78 -4.71 9.37 10.03
CA ALA A 78 -3.48 8.93 10.67
C ALA A 78 -2.31 9.76 10.14
N ASP A 79 -1.84 10.73 10.93
CA ASP A 79 -0.76 11.64 10.52
C ASP A 79 0.27 11.78 11.64
N ARG A 80 1.53 11.49 11.32
CA ARG A 80 2.70 11.67 12.21
C ARG A 80 2.52 11.11 13.63
N GLY A 81 1.87 9.95 13.77
CA GLY A 81 1.66 9.28 15.05
C GLY A 81 0.45 9.76 15.85
N SER A 82 -0.37 10.64 15.27
CA SER A 82 -1.63 11.10 15.85
C SER A 82 -2.81 10.64 15.00
N LEU A 83 -3.94 10.39 15.67
CA LEU A 83 -5.23 10.10 15.04
C LEU A 83 -6.18 11.28 15.25
N HIS A 84 -6.73 11.80 14.17
CA HIS A 84 -7.67 12.93 14.19
C HIS A 84 -8.98 12.52 13.50
N PRO A 85 -10.15 12.65 14.15
CA PRO A 85 -11.41 12.32 13.49
C PRO A 85 -11.69 13.35 12.40
N LEU A 86 -12.06 12.89 11.20
CA LEU A 86 -12.52 13.76 10.14
C LEU A 86 -14.04 13.94 10.27
N ALA A 87 -14.46 14.75 11.25
CA ALA A 87 -15.87 15.00 11.56
C ALA A 87 -16.39 16.31 10.95
N GLY A 88 -17.67 16.35 10.58
CA GLY A 88 -18.32 17.55 10.04
C GLY A 88 -17.68 18.09 8.76
N ASP A 89 -17.76 19.40 8.54
CA ASP A 89 -17.20 20.07 7.35
C ASP A 89 -15.70 20.38 7.47
N GLU A 90 -14.99 19.74 8.40
CA GLU A 90 -13.60 20.09 8.69
C GLU A 90 -12.72 19.87 7.44
N PRO A 91 -11.98 20.91 6.97
CA PRO A 91 -11.87 21.11 5.53
C PRO A 91 -10.57 20.57 4.93
N SER A 92 -9.58 20.19 5.74
CA SER A 92 -8.25 19.90 5.19
C SER A 92 -7.53 18.76 5.88
N LEU A 93 -7.40 17.67 5.12
CA LEU A 93 -6.40 16.67 5.36
C LEU A 93 -5.01 17.31 5.24
N SER A 94 -4.15 17.08 6.23
CA SER A 94 -2.74 17.50 6.16
C SER A 94 -2.06 16.95 4.90
N ALA A 95 -1.19 17.77 4.30
CA ALA A 95 -0.39 17.37 3.15
C ALA A 95 0.49 16.14 3.43
N THR A 96 0.78 15.84 4.71
CA THR A 96 1.60 14.67 5.07
C THR A 96 0.82 13.43 5.49
N CYS A 97 -0.50 13.50 5.63
CA CYS A 97 -1.30 12.37 6.10
C CYS A 97 -1.28 11.22 5.09
N GLY A 98 -0.62 10.12 5.40
CA GLY A 98 -0.42 9.04 4.41
C GLY A 98 -1.65 8.16 4.20
N ASN A 99 -2.56 8.13 5.17
CA ASN A 99 -3.56 7.10 5.29
C ASN A 99 -4.69 7.50 6.25
N LEU A 100 -5.83 6.83 6.11
CA LEU A 100 -7.02 7.00 6.93
C LEU A 100 -7.36 5.69 7.62
N TRP A 101 -7.65 5.72 8.91
CA TRP A 101 -8.12 4.56 9.65
C TRP A 101 -9.64 4.61 9.77
N LEU A 102 -10.28 3.47 9.47
CA LEU A 102 -11.73 3.36 9.48
C LEU A 102 -12.19 2.41 10.58
N ARG A 103 -13.27 2.78 11.28
CA ARG A 103 -13.93 1.90 12.27
C ARG A 103 -15.42 2.21 12.39
N PRO A 104 -16.28 1.26 12.82
CA PRO A 104 -17.71 1.53 12.97
C PRO A 104 -18.05 2.59 14.02
N SER A 105 -17.28 2.63 15.12
CA SER A 105 -17.44 3.64 16.17
C SER A 105 -16.23 3.69 17.11
N GLY A 106 -16.21 4.67 18.02
CA GLY A 106 -15.17 4.83 19.05
C GLY A 106 -14.91 3.62 19.96
N SER A 107 -15.86 2.69 20.10
CA SER A 107 -15.72 1.47 20.91
C SER A 107 -15.39 0.20 20.12
N GLU A 108 -15.39 0.29 18.79
CA GLU A 108 -15.19 -0.86 17.90
C GLU A 108 -13.75 -0.89 17.34
N PRO A 109 -13.22 -2.06 16.94
CA PRO A 109 -11.90 -2.18 16.33
C PRO A 109 -11.75 -1.37 15.04
N TRP A 110 -10.51 -1.06 14.69
CA TRP A 110 -10.16 -0.57 13.34
C TRP A 110 -10.32 -1.68 12.31
N GLU A 111 -10.79 -1.34 11.12
CA GLU A 111 -11.08 -2.34 10.09
C GLU A 111 -10.27 -2.16 8.80
N TYR A 112 -9.98 -0.91 8.42
CA TYR A 112 -9.31 -0.61 7.15
C TYR A 112 -8.27 0.49 7.33
N ASP A 113 -7.07 0.28 6.77
CA ASP A 113 -6.03 1.29 6.66
C ASP A 113 -6.00 1.83 5.22
N VAL A 114 -6.80 2.87 4.94
CA VAL A 114 -6.95 3.41 3.59
C VAL A 114 -5.72 4.24 3.21
N ILE A 115 -4.89 3.75 2.30
CA ILE A 115 -3.72 4.48 1.81
C ILE A 115 -4.14 5.57 0.83
N LEU A 116 -3.60 6.77 1.01
CA LEU A 116 -3.80 7.90 0.12
C LEU A 116 -2.63 8.00 -0.85
N MET A 117 -2.89 7.76 -2.14
CA MET A 117 -1.90 7.87 -3.20
C MET A 117 -2.06 9.18 -3.97
N ASP A 118 -0.94 9.77 -4.38
CA ASP A 118 -0.95 11.02 -5.14
C ASP A 118 -1.20 10.69 -6.62
N VAL A 119 -2.44 10.89 -7.05
CA VAL A 119 -2.90 10.70 -8.41
C VAL A 119 -3.60 11.99 -8.86
N ALA A 120 -3.16 12.54 -9.98
CA ALA A 120 -3.79 13.68 -10.64
C ALA A 120 -3.73 13.47 -12.15
N ASP A 121 -4.81 13.80 -12.86
CA ASP A 121 -4.90 13.69 -14.32
C ASP A 121 -4.41 12.32 -14.85
N ASP A 122 -4.94 11.23 -14.27
CA ASP A 122 -4.55 9.84 -14.56
C ASP A 122 -3.06 9.50 -14.36
N THR A 123 -2.31 10.36 -13.68
CA THR A 123 -0.88 10.16 -13.41
C THR A 123 -0.66 9.97 -11.93
N TRP A 124 -0.12 8.81 -11.56
CA TRP A 124 0.40 8.55 -10.23
C TRP A 124 1.79 9.15 -10.06
N THR A 125 2.05 9.74 -8.90
CA THR A 125 3.34 10.28 -8.49
C THR A 125 3.82 9.62 -7.21
N TYR A 126 5.06 9.15 -7.20
CA TYR A 126 5.64 8.56 -6.00
C TYR A 126 5.91 9.63 -4.93
N LYS A 127 5.23 9.53 -3.78
CA LYS A 127 5.25 10.55 -2.71
C LYS A 127 6.63 10.92 -2.13
N ARG A 128 7.67 10.12 -2.38
CA ARG A 128 9.03 10.39 -1.88
C ARG A 128 9.98 10.92 -2.95
N ASP A 129 9.60 10.81 -4.22
CA ASP A 129 10.39 11.33 -5.34
C ASP A 129 9.47 11.59 -6.54
N ALA A 130 9.12 12.86 -6.75
CA ALA A 130 8.18 13.28 -7.80
C ALA A 130 8.71 13.07 -9.23
N ARG A 131 9.97 12.68 -9.40
CA ARG A 131 10.51 12.27 -10.71
C ARG A 131 9.97 10.91 -11.15
N ILE A 132 9.52 10.08 -10.19
CA ILE A 132 8.95 8.77 -10.46
C ILE A 132 7.45 8.92 -10.60
N THR A 133 6.98 8.79 -11.84
CA THR A 133 5.57 8.88 -12.21
C THR A 133 5.21 7.76 -13.18
N LEU A 134 3.95 7.34 -13.18
CA LEU A 134 3.38 6.38 -14.13
C LEU A 134 1.89 6.71 -14.34
N PRO A 135 1.32 6.41 -15.51
CA PRO A 135 -0.13 6.39 -15.66
C PRO A 135 -0.77 5.46 -14.62
N ILE A 136 -1.92 5.84 -14.06
CA ILE A 136 -2.60 5.03 -13.03
C ILE A 136 -2.92 3.61 -13.54
N ALA A 137 -3.27 3.48 -14.81
CA ALA A 137 -3.52 2.18 -15.44
C ALA A 137 -2.26 1.29 -15.50
N GLU A 138 -1.07 1.87 -15.45
CA GLU A 138 0.20 1.13 -15.43
C GLU A 138 0.63 0.73 -14.03
N ILE A 139 0.12 1.35 -12.95
CA ILE A 139 0.42 0.92 -11.59
C ILE A 139 -0.56 -0.13 -11.05
N LEU A 140 -1.65 -0.40 -11.77
CA LEU A 140 -2.69 -1.33 -11.36
C LEU A 140 -2.73 -2.57 -12.25
N TRP A 141 -3.24 -3.65 -11.68
CA TRP A 141 -3.61 -4.89 -12.38
C TRP A 141 -4.84 -5.49 -11.72
N GLU A 142 -5.60 -6.31 -12.45
CA GLU A 142 -6.87 -6.84 -11.97
C GLU A 142 -6.80 -8.36 -11.79
N ARG A 143 -7.46 -8.85 -10.74
CA ARG A 143 -7.70 -10.26 -10.49
C ARG A 143 -9.05 -10.43 -9.81
N ASP A 144 -9.88 -11.31 -10.36
CA ASP A 144 -11.18 -11.68 -9.81
C ASP A 144 -12.10 -10.45 -9.57
N GLY A 145 -12.01 -9.44 -10.45
CA GLY A 145 -12.79 -8.20 -10.37
C GLY A 145 -12.29 -7.16 -9.37
N ILE A 146 -11.14 -7.37 -8.75
CA ILE A 146 -10.51 -6.43 -7.81
C ILE A 146 -9.20 -5.90 -8.42
N GLU A 147 -9.02 -4.58 -8.39
CA GLU A 147 -7.75 -3.95 -8.76
C GLU A 147 -6.75 -4.03 -7.61
N TYR A 148 -5.50 -4.33 -7.94
CA TYR A 148 -4.37 -4.40 -7.02
C TYR A 148 -3.24 -3.50 -7.50
N LEU A 149 -2.49 -2.93 -6.55
CA LEU A 149 -1.23 -2.26 -6.86
C LEU A 149 -0.23 -3.28 -7.42
N ARG A 150 0.44 -2.93 -8.51
CA ARG A 150 1.46 -3.78 -9.10
C ARG A 150 2.60 -4.06 -8.12
N PRO A 151 3.15 -5.28 -8.13
CA PRO A 151 4.16 -5.70 -7.15
C PRO A 151 5.40 -4.82 -7.18
N GLU A 152 5.89 -4.39 -8.35
CA GLU A 152 7.05 -3.49 -8.44
C GLU A 152 6.79 -2.13 -7.77
N VAL A 153 5.59 -1.57 -7.93
CA VAL A 153 5.20 -0.30 -7.29
C VAL A 153 5.01 -0.51 -5.79
N GLN A 154 4.38 -1.62 -5.39
CA GLN A 154 4.20 -1.99 -3.99
C GLN A 154 5.54 -2.18 -3.26
N LEU A 155 6.53 -2.79 -3.91
CA LEU A 155 7.87 -2.98 -3.38
C LEU A 155 8.58 -1.64 -3.20
N LEU A 156 8.48 -0.72 -4.18
CA LEU A 156 9.02 0.64 -4.03
C LEU A 156 8.47 1.35 -2.78
N HIS A 157 7.19 1.16 -2.47
CA HIS A 157 6.57 1.73 -1.27
C HIS A 157 7.06 1.10 0.05
N LYS A 158 7.49 -0.16 0.03
CA LYS A 158 7.97 -0.92 1.20
C LYS A 158 9.41 -0.62 1.59
N VAL A 159 10.21 -0.10 0.65
CA VAL A 159 11.64 0.21 0.85
C VAL A 159 11.96 0.95 2.15
N PRO A 160 11.23 2.00 2.57
CA PRO A 160 11.61 2.75 3.77
C PRO A 160 11.36 1.99 5.08
N GLY A 161 10.53 0.95 5.06
CA GLY A 161 10.21 0.17 6.26
C GLY A 161 11.28 -0.88 6.59
N LEU A 162 11.83 -1.55 5.56
CA LEU A 162 12.78 -2.67 5.68
C LEU A 162 12.42 -3.69 6.78
N ARG A 163 11.13 -3.92 7.02
CA ARG A 163 10.70 -4.90 8.01
C ARG A 163 10.99 -6.31 7.48
N PRO A 164 11.12 -7.33 8.35
CA PRO A 164 11.31 -8.71 7.90
C PRO A 164 10.29 -9.16 6.84
N GLN A 165 9.02 -8.77 7.00
CA GLN A 165 7.96 -9.06 6.02
C GLN A 165 8.15 -8.36 4.67
N ASP A 166 8.79 -7.17 4.63
CA ASP A 166 9.03 -6.46 3.39
C ASP A 166 10.12 -7.16 2.56
N GLN A 167 11.12 -7.77 3.21
CA GLN A 167 12.10 -8.64 2.54
C GLN A 167 11.46 -9.92 2.01
N LEU A 168 10.61 -10.58 2.80
CA LEU A 168 9.88 -11.77 2.36
C LEU A 168 8.99 -11.47 1.14
N ASP A 169 8.30 -10.32 1.15
CA ASP A 169 7.47 -9.88 0.03
C ASP A 169 8.33 -9.64 -1.24
N PHE A 170 9.54 -9.06 -1.09
CA PHE A 170 10.49 -8.89 -2.20
C PHE A 170 10.96 -10.23 -2.77
N ASP A 171 11.40 -11.15 -1.91
CA ASP A 171 11.91 -12.47 -2.33
C ASP A 171 10.83 -13.30 -3.03
N ALA A 172 9.57 -13.22 -2.57
CA ALA A 172 8.44 -13.88 -3.20
C ALA A 172 8.08 -13.30 -4.57
N CYS A 173 8.17 -11.97 -4.73
CA CYS A 173 7.87 -11.31 -6.01
C CYS A 173 8.98 -11.50 -7.04
N LEU A 174 10.24 -11.45 -6.63
CA LEU A 174 11.41 -11.39 -7.51
C LEU A 174 11.41 -12.42 -8.64
N PRO A 175 11.17 -13.74 -8.42
CA PRO A 175 11.17 -14.71 -9.51
C PRO A 175 10.00 -14.54 -10.49
N LEU A 176 8.90 -13.91 -10.06
CA LEU A 176 7.66 -13.74 -10.83
C LEU A 176 7.61 -12.40 -11.59
N LEU A 177 8.34 -11.39 -11.15
CA LEU A 177 8.41 -10.10 -11.84
C LEU A 177 8.95 -10.28 -13.27
N SER A 178 8.32 -9.61 -14.24
CA SER A 178 8.82 -9.56 -15.61
C SER A 178 10.16 -8.81 -15.69
N THR A 179 10.91 -8.99 -16.77
CA THR A 179 12.16 -8.24 -17.01
C THR A 179 11.92 -6.73 -16.96
N LEU A 180 10.81 -6.25 -17.52
CA LEU A 180 10.45 -4.83 -17.52
C LEU A 180 10.12 -4.33 -16.11
N ALA A 181 9.37 -5.10 -15.31
CA ALA A 181 9.02 -4.74 -13.95
C ALA A 181 10.27 -4.69 -13.03
N ARG A 182 11.18 -5.67 -13.17
CA ARG A 182 12.48 -5.67 -12.46
C ARG A 182 13.32 -4.46 -12.85
N GLN A 183 13.38 -4.17 -14.15
CA GLN A 183 14.12 -3.04 -14.68
C GLN A 183 13.57 -1.71 -14.15
N TRP A 184 12.24 -1.54 -14.19
CA TRP A 184 11.58 -0.35 -13.66
C TRP A 184 11.83 -0.18 -12.16
N LEU A 185 11.65 -1.24 -11.35
CA LEU A 185 11.90 -1.18 -9.91
C LEU A 185 13.35 -0.81 -9.62
N ARG A 186 14.32 -1.40 -10.32
CA ARG A 186 15.74 -1.08 -10.15
C ARG A 186 16.02 0.41 -10.40
N ASP A 187 15.48 0.96 -11.48
CA ASP A 187 15.72 2.36 -11.86
C ASP A 187 15.03 3.31 -10.88
N ALA A 188 13.80 2.99 -10.44
CA ALA A 188 13.08 3.72 -9.41
C ALA A 188 13.85 3.72 -8.07
N LEU A 189 14.41 2.57 -7.66
CA LEU A 189 15.25 2.46 -6.47
C LEU A 189 16.54 3.28 -6.60
N ALA A 190 17.23 3.20 -7.73
CA ALA A 190 18.45 3.97 -7.96
C ALA A 190 18.19 5.49 -7.89
N MET A 191 17.01 5.94 -8.30
CA MET A 191 16.59 7.33 -8.29
C MET A 191 16.20 7.83 -6.89
N ALA A 192 15.33 7.10 -6.18
CA ALA A 192 14.74 7.54 -4.92
C ALA A 192 15.49 7.04 -3.67
N HIS A 193 16.22 5.93 -3.79
CA HIS A 193 16.88 5.23 -2.68
C HIS A 193 18.28 4.74 -3.08
N PRO A 194 19.21 5.65 -3.42
CA PRO A 194 20.54 5.27 -3.90
C PRO A 194 21.28 4.39 -2.88
N GLY A 195 21.83 3.26 -3.36
CA GLY A 195 22.54 2.28 -2.52
C GLY A 195 21.67 1.23 -1.87
N HIS A 196 20.36 1.18 -2.15
CA HIS A 196 19.48 0.14 -1.62
C HIS A 196 19.88 -1.27 -2.06
N LEU A 197 19.84 -2.24 -1.14
CA LEU A 197 20.30 -3.61 -1.35
C LEU A 197 19.59 -4.31 -2.51
N TRP A 198 18.27 -4.11 -2.64
CA TRP A 198 17.49 -4.71 -3.72
C TRP A 198 17.93 -4.27 -5.12
N THR A 199 18.53 -3.09 -5.26
CA THR A 199 19.04 -2.60 -6.55
C THR A 199 20.11 -3.54 -7.12
N GLN A 200 20.99 -4.07 -6.25
CA GLN A 200 22.02 -5.02 -6.67
C GLN A 200 21.42 -6.39 -7.01
N THR A 201 20.52 -6.90 -6.16
CA THR A 201 19.82 -8.17 -6.42
C THR A 201 19.06 -8.16 -7.76
N LEU A 202 18.40 -7.04 -8.09
CA LEU A 202 17.71 -6.85 -9.36
C LEU A 202 18.66 -6.80 -10.56
N ALA A 203 19.87 -6.26 -10.39
CA ALA A 203 20.89 -6.22 -11.45
C ALA A 203 21.46 -7.60 -11.78
N ASP A 204 21.71 -8.43 -10.76
CA ASP A 204 22.29 -9.77 -10.93
C ASP A 204 21.34 -10.72 -11.71
N MET A 205 20.02 -10.54 -11.53
CA MET A 205 19.00 -11.31 -12.25
C MET A 205 18.87 -10.97 -13.73
N VAL A 206 19.19 -9.72 -14.14
CA VAL A 206 19.19 -9.31 -15.56
C VAL A 206 20.40 -9.88 -16.30
N THR A 207 21.51 -10.10 -15.59
CA THR A 207 22.77 -10.58 -16.17
C THR A 207 22.93 -12.10 -16.22
N GLY A 208 21.93 -12.86 -15.73
CA GLY A 208 21.93 -14.32 -15.79
C GLY A 208 23.04 -14.99 -14.96
N ARG A 209 23.56 -14.33 -13.92
CA ARG A 209 24.52 -14.96 -13.00
C ARG A 209 23.78 -15.54 -11.80
N PRO A 210 23.71 -16.88 -11.64
CA PRO A 210 23.33 -17.44 -10.36
C PRO A 210 24.42 -17.09 -9.34
N GLY A 211 24.01 -16.55 -8.18
CA GLY A 211 24.90 -16.25 -7.08
C GLY A 211 25.68 -17.50 -6.68
N GLN A 212 26.99 -17.49 -6.92
CA GLN A 212 27.87 -18.51 -6.37
C GLN A 212 28.03 -18.23 -4.87
N ASN A 213 27.39 -19.06 -4.05
CA ASN A 213 27.79 -19.29 -2.67
C ASN A 213 27.74 -20.80 -2.40
N GLN A 214 28.88 -21.46 -2.51
CA GLN A 214 29.20 -22.67 -1.76
C GLN A 214 30.28 -22.32 -0.74
N PRO A 215 30.08 -22.54 0.57
CA PRO A 215 31.18 -22.71 1.48
C PRO A 215 31.65 -24.17 1.43
N GLY A 216 32.96 -24.36 1.26
CA GLY A 216 33.65 -25.59 1.67
C GLY A 216 33.89 -25.62 3.17
#